data_AF-A0A7K6JKA8-F1
#
_entry.id   AF-A0A7K6JKA8-F1
#
_cell.length_a   1.000
_cell.length_b   1.000
_cell.length_c   1.000
_cell.angle_alpha   90.00
_cell.angle_beta   90.00
_cell.angle_gamma   90.00
#
_symmetry.space_group_name_H-M   'P 1'
#
loop_
_entity.id
_entity.type
_entity.pdbx_description
1 polymer ?
#
loop_
_entity_poly.entity_id
_entity_poly.type
_entity_poly.pdbx_seq_one_letter_code
_entity_poly.pdbx_strand_id
1 'polypeptide(L)'
;MVEAVLIDLFSLPANSQNNIQGLLHNTLETIEKCSATHAPCVYVMCCQKQGSERKGEQEFLLPALRGFQSLKRRLEVVCALTTAAALYTIKQKLDEKDLSIIKVILPSLRKDIMKVYIDHLFTAVYQFEFEDLHMVSDCENLQIPEHQHEGQTLSSQDVAVIQNEIQMYLESLPSLKGELTILRSSLIPDDIFLHGFTTRTGGISYIPTLSSCNLFSSSKRRDPQVVVKENLRRLANAAGFNPEAFHRVKIDHANAVCIMGKTEPHNYDGIVTDQKGVTLAAPGADCIPVLFADPVRKACGAAHSGWKGTLLGVSMATVNAMASEYGCNMKDILVVLGPSVGPCCYKLPHESAKEFHRIDPKCVRLFDSASPYIDIRRATRILLERGGILPENIQDDSITDQNQNITFCTACHPDKFYSHFRDGTNFGTQIGFISIKD
;
A
#
# COMPACT_ATOMS: atom_id res chain seq x y z
N MET A 1 10.55 -8.17 -23.93
CA MET A 1 12.01 -8.39 -23.87
C MET A 1 12.38 -8.42 -22.41
N VAL A 2 13.23 -9.36 -21.96
CA VAL A 2 13.64 -9.44 -20.55
C VAL A 2 14.38 -8.15 -20.17
N GLU A 3 13.95 -7.53 -19.09
CA GLU A 3 14.50 -6.25 -18.59
C GLU A 3 15.51 -6.48 -17.45
N ALA A 4 15.26 -7.51 -16.63
CA ALA A 4 16.16 -7.92 -15.56
C ALA A 4 16.33 -9.45 -15.49
N VAL A 5 17.50 -9.89 -15.04
CA VAL A 5 17.82 -11.27 -14.72
C VAL A 5 18.18 -11.37 -13.24
N LEU A 6 17.48 -12.22 -12.50
CA LEU A 6 17.79 -12.57 -11.12
C LEU A 6 18.44 -13.95 -11.09
N ILE A 7 19.65 -14.06 -10.54
CA ILE A 7 20.36 -15.32 -10.36
C ILE A 7 20.32 -15.67 -8.86
N ASP A 8 19.67 -16.78 -8.51
CA ASP A 8 19.53 -17.23 -7.12
C ASP A 8 20.62 -18.25 -6.73
N LEU A 9 21.52 -17.83 -5.84
CA LEU A 9 22.58 -18.68 -5.27
C LEU A 9 22.35 -19.00 -3.78
N PHE A 10 21.20 -18.64 -3.18
CA PHE A 10 20.98 -18.68 -1.72
C PHE A 10 21.11 -20.07 -1.07
N SER A 11 20.87 -21.16 -1.80
CA SER A 11 20.98 -22.54 -1.27
C SER A 11 22.14 -23.34 -1.82
N LEU A 12 23.10 -22.70 -2.51
CA LEU A 12 24.27 -23.43 -2.97
C LEU A 12 25.22 -23.71 -1.78
N PRO A 13 25.63 -24.96 -1.58
CA PRO A 13 26.44 -25.34 -0.42
C PRO A 13 27.79 -24.62 -0.42
N ALA A 14 28.14 -24.04 0.73
CA ALA A 14 29.34 -23.23 0.91
C ALA A 14 30.66 -23.98 0.65
N ASN A 15 30.64 -25.31 0.60
CA ASN A 15 31.83 -26.14 0.34
C ASN A 15 32.16 -26.28 -1.16
N SER A 16 31.32 -25.74 -2.05
CA SER A 16 31.47 -25.82 -3.51
C SER A 16 31.87 -24.49 -4.16
N GLN A 17 32.71 -23.71 -3.47
CA GLN A 17 33.07 -22.35 -3.85
C GLN A 17 33.58 -22.22 -5.31
N ASN A 18 34.55 -23.05 -5.72
CA ASN A 18 35.06 -22.99 -7.10
C ASN A 18 33.98 -23.34 -8.14
N ASN A 19 33.08 -24.27 -7.82
CA ASN A 19 31.99 -24.67 -8.72
C ASN A 19 30.94 -23.56 -8.86
N ILE A 20 30.64 -22.83 -7.78
CA ILE A 20 29.72 -21.68 -7.80
C ILE A 20 30.29 -20.55 -8.68
N GLN A 21 31.59 -20.27 -8.58
CA GLN A 21 32.24 -19.24 -9.42
C GLN A 21 32.20 -19.62 -10.90
N GLY A 22 32.55 -20.85 -11.26
CA GLY A 22 32.54 -21.32 -12.65
C GLY A 22 31.14 -21.33 -13.25
N LEU A 23 30.16 -21.80 -12.49
CA LEU A 23 28.76 -21.76 -12.87
C LEU A 23 28.25 -20.33 -13.11
N LEU A 24 28.53 -19.42 -12.18
CA LEU A 24 28.10 -18.03 -12.28
C LEU A 24 28.73 -17.38 -13.52
N HIS A 25 30.02 -17.62 -13.76
CA HIS A 25 30.72 -17.13 -14.94
C HIS A 25 30.04 -17.63 -16.24
N ASN A 26 29.76 -18.93 -16.36
CA ASN A 26 29.11 -19.51 -17.54
C ASN A 26 27.69 -18.94 -17.76
N THR A 27 26.95 -18.72 -16.67
CA THR A 27 25.62 -18.12 -16.70
C THR A 27 25.69 -16.67 -17.22
N LEU A 28 26.62 -15.87 -16.69
CA LEU A 28 26.84 -14.48 -17.11
C LEU A 28 27.30 -14.39 -18.57
N GLU A 29 28.17 -15.29 -19.01
CA GLU A 29 28.62 -15.37 -20.41
C GLU A 29 27.46 -15.67 -21.36
N THR A 30 26.55 -16.57 -20.96
CA THR A 30 25.35 -16.88 -21.74
C THR A 30 24.42 -15.66 -21.83
N ILE A 31 24.21 -14.94 -20.72
CA ILE A 31 23.41 -13.71 -20.71
C ILE A 31 24.01 -12.66 -21.64
N GLU A 32 25.33 -12.45 -21.60
CA GLU A 32 26.03 -11.49 -22.45
C GLU A 32 25.90 -11.85 -23.95
N LYS A 33 26.11 -13.11 -24.31
CA LYS A 33 25.98 -13.60 -25.70
C LYS A 33 24.56 -13.43 -26.25
N CYS A 34 23.54 -13.64 -25.43
CA CYS A 34 22.14 -13.50 -25.83
C CYS A 34 21.67 -12.03 -25.88
N SER A 35 22.43 -11.09 -25.33
CA SER A 35 22.06 -9.68 -25.19
C SER A 35 22.58 -8.83 -26.36
N ALA A 36 22.09 -9.08 -27.58
CA ALA A 36 22.64 -8.49 -28.80
C ALA A 36 22.42 -6.97 -28.98
N THR A 37 21.44 -6.35 -28.31
CA THR A 37 21.09 -4.91 -28.49
C THR A 37 20.70 -4.16 -27.21
N HIS A 38 20.19 -4.85 -26.18
CA HIS A 38 19.94 -4.26 -24.86
C HIS A 38 20.26 -5.28 -23.76
N ALA A 39 21.33 -5.05 -23.00
CA ALA A 39 21.70 -5.94 -21.90
C ALA A 39 20.77 -5.75 -20.69
N PRO A 40 20.19 -6.81 -20.12
CA PRO A 40 19.32 -6.69 -18.95
C PRO A 40 20.11 -6.22 -17.72
N CYS A 41 19.40 -5.71 -16.70
CA CYS A 41 19.98 -5.57 -15.37
C CYS A 41 20.13 -6.95 -14.74
N VAL A 42 21.30 -7.30 -14.21
CA VAL A 42 21.58 -8.61 -13.61
C VAL A 42 21.76 -8.46 -12.11
N TYR A 43 20.96 -9.19 -11.34
CA TYR A 43 21.04 -9.22 -9.89
C TYR A 43 21.41 -10.63 -9.45
N VAL A 44 22.51 -10.78 -8.73
CA VAL A 44 22.95 -12.06 -8.14
C VAL A 44 22.63 -12.03 -6.66
N MET A 45 21.78 -12.92 -6.18
CA MET A 45 21.45 -13.01 -4.76
C MET A 45 22.20 -14.14 -4.05
N CYS A 46 22.80 -13.81 -2.89
CA CYS A 46 23.64 -14.69 -2.08
C CYS A 46 23.26 -14.62 -0.60
N CYS A 47 23.37 -15.75 0.10
CA CYS A 47 23.17 -15.79 1.55
C CYS A 47 24.38 -15.21 2.28
N GLN A 48 24.13 -14.30 3.23
CA GLN A 48 25.14 -13.79 4.14
C GLN A 48 25.25 -14.64 5.41
N LYS A 49 26.46 -15.12 5.71
CA LYS A 49 26.77 -15.86 6.93
C LYS A 49 26.73 -14.92 8.14
N GLN A 50 26.06 -15.38 9.19
CA GLN A 50 25.99 -14.67 10.46
C GLN A 50 27.41 -14.48 11.04
N GLY A 51 27.83 -13.24 11.26
CA GLY A 51 29.18 -12.90 11.74
C GLY A 51 30.25 -12.67 10.66
N SER A 52 29.91 -12.82 9.37
CA SER A 52 30.79 -12.48 8.23
C SER A 52 30.66 -11.00 7.85
N GLU A 53 31.78 -10.32 7.58
CA GLU A 53 31.75 -8.98 6.99
C GLU A 53 31.13 -9.04 5.59
N ARG A 54 30.20 -8.13 5.27
CA ARG A 54 29.55 -8.02 3.93
C ARG A 54 30.55 -8.06 2.76
N LYS A 55 31.78 -7.58 2.98
CA LYS A 55 32.85 -7.56 1.98
C LYS A 55 33.34 -8.96 1.62
N GLY A 56 33.47 -9.89 2.57
CA GLY A 56 34.09 -11.20 2.34
C GLY A 56 33.34 -12.09 1.36
N GLU A 57 32.01 -12.02 1.32
CA GLU A 57 31.19 -12.85 0.43
C GLU A 57 31.04 -12.26 -0.96
N GLN A 58 30.94 -10.92 -1.05
CA GLN A 58 31.03 -10.25 -2.34
C GLN A 58 32.43 -10.46 -2.95
N GLU A 59 33.49 -10.36 -2.13
CA GLU A 59 34.88 -10.64 -2.54
C GLU A 59 35.07 -12.04 -3.08
N PHE A 60 34.42 -13.04 -2.48
CA PHE A 60 34.43 -14.40 -2.99
C PHE A 60 33.83 -14.51 -4.40
N LEU A 61 32.78 -13.76 -4.74
CA LEU A 61 32.21 -13.79 -6.10
C LEU A 61 32.99 -12.92 -7.10
N LEU A 62 33.76 -11.92 -6.65
CA LEU A 62 34.49 -11.00 -7.54
C LEU A 62 35.26 -11.67 -8.68
N PRO A 63 36.00 -12.79 -8.49
CA PRO A 63 36.70 -13.46 -9.58
C PRO A 63 35.76 -13.88 -10.71
N ALA A 64 34.58 -14.41 -10.40
CA ALA A 64 33.58 -14.82 -11.39
C ALA A 64 32.91 -13.63 -12.10
N LEU A 65 32.90 -12.45 -11.49
CA LEU A 65 32.33 -11.23 -12.08
C LEU A 65 33.36 -10.46 -12.94
N ARG A 66 34.67 -10.76 -12.78
CA ARG A 66 35.76 -10.13 -13.54
C ARG A 66 35.78 -10.68 -14.96
N GLY A 67 35.34 -9.88 -15.93
CA GLY A 67 35.39 -10.22 -17.35
C GLY A 67 34.24 -9.61 -18.16
N PHE A 68 33.09 -9.42 -17.51
CA PHE A 68 31.86 -8.95 -18.15
C PHE A 68 31.78 -7.43 -18.24
N GLN A 69 32.58 -6.82 -19.12
CA GLN A 69 32.64 -5.36 -19.28
C GLN A 69 31.29 -4.75 -19.73
N SER A 70 30.50 -5.46 -20.54
CA SER A 70 29.19 -4.98 -21.01
C SER A 70 28.15 -4.92 -19.89
N LEU A 71 28.27 -5.79 -18.88
CA LEU A 71 27.38 -5.89 -17.72
C LEU A 71 27.86 -5.05 -16.53
N LYS A 72 29.07 -4.47 -16.58
CA LYS A 72 29.75 -3.88 -15.41
C LYS A 72 28.98 -2.76 -14.68
N ARG A 73 28.03 -2.08 -15.34
CA ARG A 73 27.14 -1.06 -14.73
C ARG A 73 25.71 -1.55 -14.46
N ARG A 74 25.41 -2.78 -14.84
CA ARG A 74 24.08 -3.41 -14.78
C ARG A 74 24.06 -4.68 -13.92
N LEU A 75 25.22 -5.18 -13.52
CA LEU A 75 25.42 -6.35 -12.67
C LEU A 75 25.63 -5.94 -11.22
N GLU A 76 24.79 -6.42 -10.33
CA GLU A 76 24.84 -6.13 -8.89
C GLU A 76 24.70 -7.41 -8.07
N VAL A 77 25.48 -7.51 -6.99
CA VAL A 77 25.40 -8.63 -6.03
C VAL A 77 24.67 -8.18 -4.77
N VAL A 78 23.58 -8.86 -4.45
CA VAL A 78 22.75 -8.62 -3.26
C VAL A 78 22.96 -9.76 -2.28
N CYS A 79 23.83 -9.54 -1.29
CA CYS A 79 23.97 -10.49 -0.18
C CYS A 79 23.11 -10.04 1.01
N ALA A 80 22.32 -10.97 1.56
CA ALA A 80 21.45 -10.73 2.71
C ALA A 80 21.33 -11.98 3.58
N LEU A 81 20.91 -11.80 4.84
CA LEU A 81 20.75 -12.92 5.78
C LEU A 81 19.58 -13.85 5.42
N THR A 82 18.58 -13.34 4.70
CA THR A 82 17.34 -14.06 4.39
C THR A 82 16.91 -13.84 2.94
N THR A 83 16.08 -14.75 2.41
CA THR A 83 15.59 -14.66 1.03
C THR A 83 14.65 -13.45 0.90
N ALA A 84 13.80 -13.21 1.89
CA ALA A 84 12.93 -12.04 1.96
C ALA A 84 13.72 -10.73 1.86
N ALA A 85 14.83 -10.60 2.60
CA ALA A 85 15.65 -9.40 2.61
C ALA A 85 16.32 -9.13 1.25
N ALA A 86 16.87 -10.19 0.63
CA ALA A 86 17.48 -10.08 -0.69
C ALA A 86 16.44 -9.69 -1.76
N LEU A 87 15.30 -10.39 -1.80
CA LEU A 87 14.25 -10.12 -2.78
C LEU A 87 13.61 -8.75 -2.60
N TYR A 88 13.39 -8.30 -1.37
CA TYR A 88 12.89 -6.95 -1.12
C TYR A 88 13.89 -5.89 -1.60
N THR A 89 15.19 -6.09 -1.35
CA THR A 89 16.26 -5.19 -1.86
C THR A 89 16.29 -5.17 -3.38
N ILE A 90 16.18 -6.33 -4.03
CA ILE A 90 16.12 -6.44 -5.49
C ILE A 90 14.88 -5.74 -6.02
N LYS A 91 13.71 -5.92 -5.39
CA LYS A 91 12.48 -5.22 -5.75
C LYS A 91 12.67 -3.70 -5.72
N GLN A 92 13.31 -3.15 -4.70
CA GLN A 92 13.60 -1.71 -4.62
C GLN A 92 14.44 -1.25 -5.83
N LYS A 93 15.46 -2.01 -6.22
CA LYS A 93 16.31 -1.72 -7.39
C LYS A 93 15.54 -1.83 -8.72
N LEU A 94 14.63 -2.80 -8.83
CA LEU A 94 13.75 -2.93 -9.99
C LEU A 94 12.82 -1.72 -10.09
N ASP A 95 12.24 -1.28 -8.97
CA ASP A 95 11.34 -0.13 -8.92
C ASP A 95 12.03 1.19 -9.23
N GLU A 96 13.27 1.40 -8.77
CA GLU A 96 14.09 2.58 -9.09
C GLU A 96 14.40 2.71 -10.58
N LYS A 97 14.43 1.58 -11.30
CA LYS A 97 14.71 1.50 -12.74
C LYS A 97 13.44 1.27 -13.58
N ASP A 98 12.27 1.25 -12.96
CA ASP A 98 10.96 0.95 -13.56
C ASP A 98 10.91 -0.38 -14.34
N LEU A 99 11.62 -1.40 -13.86
CA LEU A 99 11.67 -2.72 -14.49
C LEU A 99 10.51 -3.59 -14.00
N SER A 100 9.94 -4.40 -14.90
CA SER A 100 8.79 -5.26 -14.64
C SER A 100 8.86 -6.63 -15.32
N ILE A 101 9.74 -6.87 -16.30
CA ILE A 101 9.90 -8.18 -16.95
C ILE A 101 11.20 -8.84 -16.46
N ILE A 102 11.08 -9.82 -15.58
CA ILE A 102 12.20 -10.46 -14.87
C ILE A 102 12.33 -11.93 -15.25
N LYS A 103 13.54 -12.34 -15.65
CA LYS A 103 13.91 -13.75 -15.74
C LYS A 103 14.61 -14.18 -14.44
N VAL A 104 14.20 -15.30 -13.85
CA VAL A 104 14.79 -15.86 -12.64
C VAL A 104 15.52 -17.15 -13.01
N ILE A 105 16.83 -17.17 -12.78
CA ILE A 105 17.70 -18.32 -12.98
C ILE A 105 18.04 -18.91 -11.60
N LEU A 106 17.58 -20.13 -11.33
CA LEU A 106 17.67 -20.75 -10.00
C LEU A 106 17.74 -22.28 -10.06
N PRO A 107 18.28 -22.96 -9.04
CA PRO A 107 18.21 -24.42 -8.96
C PRO A 107 16.75 -24.90 -8.98
N SER A 108 16.45 -25.96 -9.75
CA SER A 108 15.07 -26.42 -9.98
C SER A 108 14.32 -26.72 -8.67
N LEU A 109 15.01 -27.23 -7.64
CA LEU A 109 14.43 -27.53 -6.33
C LEU A 109 13.96 -26.28 -5.56
N ARG A 110 14.43 -25.07 -5.91
CA ARG A 110 14.03 -23.80 -5.27
C ARG A 110 12.87 -23.10 -5.97
N LYS A 111 12.45 -23.60 -7.14
CA LYS A 111 11.47 -22.92 -7.99
C LYS A 111 10.16 -22.61 -7.28
N ASP A 112 9.60 -23.59 -6.58
CA ASP A 112 8.31 -23.40 -5.91
C ASP A 112 8.44 -22.56 -4.63
N ILE A 113 9.57 -22.63 -3.92
CA ILE A 113 9.88 -21.72 -2.80
C ILE A 113 9.93 -20.26 -3.30
N MET A 114 10.65 -20.02 -4.39
CA MET A 114 10.81 -18.69 -4.98
C MET A 114 9.47 -18.10 -5.42
N LYS A 115 8.57 -18.91 -6.00
CA LYS A 115 7.22 -18.45 -6.36
C LYS A 115 6.45 -17.93 -5.15
N VAL A 116 6.50 -18.62 -4.00
CA VAL A 116 5.81 -18.14 -2.78
C VAL A 116 6.35 -16.78 -2.34
N TYR A 117 7.66 -16.57 -2.36
CA TYR A 117 8.22 -15.24 -2.07
C TYR A 117 7.76 -14.18 -3.07
N ILE A 118 7.78 -14.51 -4.36
CA ILE A 118 7.36 -13.60 -5.43
C ILE A 118 5.89 -13.21 -5.26
N ASP A 119 5.01 -14.18 -5.01
CA ASP A 119 3.57 -13.98 -4.83
C ASP A 119 3.24 -13.03 -3.66
N HIS A 120 4.11 -12.98 -2.65
CA HIS A 120 3.93 -12.10 -1.49
C HIS A 120 4.63 -10.75 -1.66
N LEU A 121 5.84 -10.71 -2.19
CA LEU A 121 6.67 -9.50 -2.25
C LEU A 121 6.44 -8.67 -3.52
N PHE A 122 5.87 -9.25 -4.57
CA PHE A 122 5.62 -8.60 -5.85
C PHE A 122 4.12 -8.58 -6.17
N THR A 123 3.73 -7.74 -7.11
CA THR A 123 2.35 -7.64 -7.59
C THR A 123 2.26 -8.10 -9.05
N ALA A 124 1.05 -8.13 -9.61
CA ALA A 124 0.83 -8.48 -11.02
C ALA A 124 1.42 -7.45 -12.01
N VAL A 125 1.99 -6.34 -11.53
CA VAL A 125 2.78 -5.41 -12.35
C VAL A 125 4.05 -6.09 -12.88
N TYR A 126 4.61 -7.06 -12.14
CA TYR A 126 5.82 -7.77 -12.53
C TYR A 126 5.47 -9.09 -13.23
N GLN A 127 6.25 -9.42 -14.24
CA GLN A 127 6.18 -10.66 -15.00
C GLN A 127 7.45 -11.45 -14.74
N PHE A 128 7.30 -12.74 -14.42
CA PHE A 128 8.42 -13.62 -14.09
C PHE A 128 8.49 -14.81 -15.05
N GLU A 129 9.66 -15.00 -15.64
CA GLU A 129 10.03 -16.21 -16.38
C GLU A 129 11.07 -16.97 -15.57
N PHE A 130 11.02 -18.31 -15.55
CA PHE A 130 11.94 -19.14 -14.77
C PHE A 130 12.80 -20.02 -15.69
N GLU A 131 14.08 -20.08 -15.39
CA GLU A 131 15.08 -20.89 -16.07
C GLU A 131 15.94 -21.64 -15.04
N ASP A 132 16.28 -22.89 -15.35
CA ASP A 132 16.99 -23.74 -14.40
C ASP A 132 18.48 -23.42 -14.41
N LEU A 133 19.06 -23.28 -13.21
CA LEU A 133 20.48 -23.11 -13.03
C LEU A 133 21.17 -24.48 -13.12
N HIS A 134 21.74 -24.80 -14.27
CA HIS A 134 22.43 -26.07 -14.51
C HIS A 134 23.69 -26.21 -13.66
N MET A 135 23.62 -26.92 -12.52
CA MET A 135 24.82 -27.34 -11.79
C MET A 135 25.64 -28.30 -12.65
N VAL A 136 26.92 -27.98 -12.91
CA VAL A 136 27.86 -28.98 -13.43
C VAL A 136 28.04 -30.03 -12.32
N SER A 137 27.54 -31.24 -12.53
CA SER A 137 27.61 -32.31 -11.56
C SER A 137 29.02 -32.91 -11.52
N ASP A 138 29.87 -32.44 -10.61
CA ASP A 138 30.94 -33.27 -10.06
C ASP A 138 30.34 -34.10 -8.90
N CYS A 139 29.53 -35.10 -9.26
CA CYS A 139 29.05 -36.11 -8.32
C CYS A 139 28.99 -37.45 -9.06
N GLU A 140 30.17 -38.01 -9.34
CA GLU A 140 30.25 -39.44 -9.63
C GLU A 140 29.80 -40.21 -8.39
N ASN A 141 28.85 -41.13 -8.60
CA ASN A 141 28.28 -42.09 -7.67
C ASN A 141 27.23 -41.57 -6.68
N LEU A 142 26.01 -41.41 -7.18
CA LEU A 142 24.83 -42.04 -6.58
C LEU A 142 23.85 -42.35 -7.72
N GLN A 143 23.61 -43.64 -7.98
CA GLN A 143 22.54 -44.09 -8.85
C GLN A 143 21.22 -43.53 -8.30
N ILE A 144 20.60 -42.60 -9.02
CA ILE A 144 19.20 -42.23 -8.81
C ILE A 144 18.40 -42.95 -9.90
N PRO A 145 17.44 -43.81 -9.57
CA PRO A 145 16.58 -44.42 -10.56
C PRO A 145 15.80 -43.33 -11.30
N GLU A 146 15.77 -43.41 -12.62
CA GLU A 146 14.80 -42.70 -13.45
C GLU A 146 13.39 -43.11 -13.00
N HIS A 147 12.75 -42.36 -12.11
CA HIS A 147 11.29 -42.31 -11.98
C HIS A 147 10.85 -41.15 -11.07
N GLN A 148 9.96 -40.30 -11.64
CA GLN A 148 9.01 -39.40 -10.97
C GLN A 148 9.57 -38.12 -10.30
N HIS A 149 9.73 -37.06 -11.08
CA HIS A 149 9.60 -35.68 -10.55
C HIS A 149 8.46 -34.96 -11.28
N GLU A 150 7.24 -35.48 -11.12
CA GLU A 150 6.04 -34.63 -11.15
C GLU A 150 6.01 -33.82 -9.85
N GLY A 151 5.69 -32.53 -9.95
CA GLY A 151 5.92 -31.51 -8.92
C GLY A 151 5.49 -31.89 -7.50
N GLN A 152 6.44 -31.86 -6.57
CA GLN A 152 6.14 -31.80 -5.14
C GLN A 152 5.68 -30.37 -4.82
N THR A 153 4.38 -30.17 -4.73
CA THR A 153 3.79 -28.93 -4.22
C THR A 153 4.30 -28.66 -2.80
N LEU A 154 4.77 -27.43 -2.53
CA LEU A 154 5.19 -27.02 -1.19
C LEU A 154 4.10 -27.34 -0.14
N SER A 155 4.50 -27.81 1.04
CA SER A 155 3.54 -28.04 2.12
C SER A 155 3.02 -26.70 2.68
N SER A 156 1.82 -26.72 3.28
CA SER A 156 1.28 -25.53 3.97
C SER A 156 2.20 -25.02 5.09
N GLN A 157 2.96 -25.93 5.72
CA GLN A 157 3.94 -25.57 6.75
C GLN A 157 5.12 -24.78 6.16
N ASP A 158 5.63 -25.19 5.00
CA ASP A 158 6.72 -24.47 4.32
C ASP A 158 6.28 -23.08 3.89
N VAL A 159 5.05 -22.94 3.38
CA VAL A 159 4.45 -21.64 3.04
C VAL A 159 4.36 -20.74 4.27
N ALA A 160 3.91 -21.27 5.42
CA ALA A 160 3.83 -20.50 6.66
C ALA A 160 5.20 -20.03 7.16
N VAL A 161 6.25 -20.84 7.01
CA VAL A 161 7.63 -20.44 7.35
C VAL A 161 8.10 -19.27 6.48
N ILE A 162 7.82 -19.30 5.17
CA ILE A 162 8.15 -18.21 4.24
C ILE A 162 7.39 -16.93 4.59
N GLN A 163 6.08 -17.05 4.86
CA GLN A 163 5.25 -15.92 5.28
C GLN A 163 5.76 -15.28 6.57
N ASN A 164 6.17 -16.10 7.55
CA ASN A 164 6.76 -15.62 8.80
C ASN A 164 8.12 -14.93 8.58
N GLU A 165 8.99 -15.47 7.69
CA GLU A 165 10.24 -14.79 7.33
C GLU A 165 9.98 -13.41 6.73
N ILE A 166 9.05 -13.31 5.78
CA ILE A 166 8.66 -12.03 5.16
C ILE A 166 8.13 -11.06 6.21
N GLN A 167 7.22 -11.52 7.06
CA GLN A 167 6.64 -10.71 8.12
C GLN A 167 7.72 -10.17 9.07
N MET A 168 8.56 -11.05 9.64
CA MET A 168 9.62 -10.64 10.56
C MET A 168 10.58 -9.65 9.91
N TYR A 169 10.93 -9.85 8.64
CA TYR A 169 11.78 -8.91 7.91
C TYR A 169 11.11 -7.53 7.77
N LEU A 170 9.87 -7.47 7.29
CA LEU A 170 9.16 -6.20 7.10
C LEU A 170 8.91 -5.46 8.42
N GLU A 171 8.61 -6.18 9.50
CA GLU A 171 8.47 -5.62 10.85
C GLU A 171 9.77 -5.03 11.38
N SER A 172 10.92 -5.58 10.97
CA SER A 172 12.25 -5.08 11.37
C SER A 172 12.68 -3.80 10.65
N LEU A 173 12.02 -3.43 9.55
CA LEU A 173 12.41 -2.26 8.77
C LEU A 173 12.14 -0.95 9.53
N PRO A 174 13.04 0.04 9.46
CA PRO A 174 12.74 1.36 10.02
C PRO A 174 11.69 2.09 9.18
N SER A 175 11.03 3.09 9.77
CA SER A 175 10.19 4.02 9.01
C SER A 175 11.03 4.75 7.95
N LEU A 176 10.54 4.81 6.71
CA LEU A 176 11.29 5.42 5.61
C LEU A 176 11.29 6.95 5.64
N LYS A 177 10.17 7.56 6.04
CA LYS A 177 10.00 9.01 6.06
C LYS A 177 9.22 9.44 7.29
N GLY A 178 9.91 10.13 8.19
CA GLY A 178 9.33 10.71 9.40
C GLY A 178 8.63 9.69 10.30
N GLU A 179 8.03 10.20 11.37
CA GLU A 179 7.22 9.40 12.28
C GLU A 179 5.77 9.31 11.80
N LEU A 180 5.09 8.25 12.23
CA LEU A 180 3.67 8.07 11.95
C LEU A 180 2.89 9.18 12.66
N THR A 181 2.17 9.99 11.88
CA THR A 181 1.38 11.11 12.40
C THR A 181 -0.11 10.88 12.15
N ILE A 182 -0.90 10.96 13.22
CA ILE A 182 -2.37 10.86 13.21
C ILE A 182 -2.94 12.21 13.60
N LEU A 183 -3.74 12.80 12.70
CA LEU A 183 -4.47 14.03 12.98
C LEU A 183 -5.78 13.68 13.70
N ARG A 184 -6.04 14.31 14.84
CA ARG A 184 -7.26 14.11 15.62
C ARG A 184 -8.05 15.39 15.73
N SER A 185 -9.36 15.24 15.70
CA SER A 185 -10.33 16.31 15.96
C SER A 185 -10.68 16.32 17.43
N SER A 186 -10.73 17.51 18.04
CA SER A 186 -11.24 17.75 19.39
C SER A 186 -12.77 17.64 19.50
N LEU A 187 -13.47 17.61 18.36
CA LEU A 187 -14.93 17.46 18.31
C LEU A 187 -15.36 16.05 18.73
N ILE A 188 -14.62 15.00 18.33
CA ILE A 188 -14.94 13.61 18.67
C ILE A 188 -14.37 13.29 20.07
N PRO A 189 -15.20 12.84 21.05
CA PRO A 189 -14.74 12.55 22.40
C PRO A 189 -13.78 11.35 22.47
N ASP A 190 -12.52 11.63 22.80
CA ASP A 190 -11.45 10.63 22.92
C ASP A 190 -11.69 9.62 24.05
N ASP A 191 -12.55 9.87 25.03
CA ASP A 191 -12.91 8.92 26.08
C ASP A 191 -13.86 7.82 25.59
N ILE A 192 -14.57 8.06 24.49
CA ILE A 192 -15.53 7.11 23.90
C ILE A 192 -14.99 6.49 22.62
N PHE A 193 -14.29 7.26 21.79
CA PHE A 193 -13.85 6.83 20.46
C PHE A 193 -12.33 6.83 20.32
N LEU A 194 -11.82 5.96 19.46
CA LEU A 194 -10.50 6.10 18.86
C LEU A 194 -10.68 6.55 17.43
N HIS A 195 -10.08 7.66 17.03
CA HIS A 195 -10.16 8.14 15.65
C HIS A 195 -8.88 8.82 15.19
N GLY A 196 -8.86 9.09 13.91
CA GLY A 196 -7.96 10.07 13.33
C GLY A 196 -7.82 9.94 11.82
N PHE A 197 -7.01 10.82 11.26
CA PHE A 197 -6.64 10.83 9.85
C PHE A 197 -5.15 10.64 9.71
N THR A 198 -4.74 9.66 8.91
CA THR A 198 -3.33 9.38 8.71
C THR A 198 -2.69 10.36 7.74
N THR A 199 -1.40 10.57 7.94
CA THR A 199 -0.50 11.21 6.97
C THR A 199 0.28 10.15 6.20
N ARG A 200 1.12 10.56 5.25
CA ARG A 200 1.95 9.67 4.43
C ARG A 200 3.24 9.18 5.12
N THR A 201 3.55 9.63 6.34
CA THR A 201 4.80 9.35 7.05
C THR A 201 4.71 8.12 7.96
N GLY A 202 5.85 7.55 8.36
CA GLY A 202 5.92 6.47 9.35
C GLY A 202 5.71 5.04 8.82
N GLY A 203 5.75 4.83 7.51
CA GLY A 203 5.59 3.50 6.90
C GLY A 203 6.83 2.99 6.17
N ILE A 204 6.68 1.86 5.47
CA ILE A 204 7.74 1.12 4.78
C ILE A 204 7.52 0.98 3.26
N SER A 205 6.50 1.61 2.70
CA SER A 205 6.31 1.62 1.25
C SER A 205 7.42 2.45 0.59
N TYR A 206 8.22 1.83 -0.28
CA TYR A 206 9.44 2.44 -0.80
C TYR A 206 9.23 3.26 -2.07
N ILE A 207 8.26 2.87 -2.91
CA ILE A 207 8.00 3.52 -4.20
C ILE A 207 7.70 5.01 -4.00
N PRO A 208 8.37 5.96 -4.68
CA PRO A 208 8.30 7.39 -4.35
C PRO A 208 6.88 7.96 -4.22
N THR A 209 5.97 7.57 -5.11
CA THR A 209 4.58 8.03 -5.10
C THR A 209 3.70 7.34 -4.06
N LEU A 210 4.15 6.20 -3.52
CA LEU A 210 3.49 5.42 -2.48
C LEU A 210 4.19 5.56 -1.12
N SER A 211 5.32 6.26 -1.07
CA SER A 211 6.14 6.37 0.13
C SER A 211 5.55 7.37 1.12
N SER A 212 5.40 7.07 2.41
CA SER A 212 5.90 5.88 3.13
C SER A 212 4.82 5.00 3.77
N CYS A 213 3.76 5.58 4.36
CA CYS A 213 2.66 4.85 5.02
C CYS A 213 1.48 4.73 4.07
N ASN A 214 1.63 3.92 3.01
CA ASN A 214 0.52 3.62 2.11
C ASN A 214 -0.36 2.52 2.72
N LEU A 215 -1.66 2.79 2.76
CA LEU A 215 -2.66 1.91 3.40
C LEU A 215 -3.58 1.23 2.38
N PHE A 216 -3.17 1.17 1.11
CA PHE A 216 -3.92 0.52 0.03
C PHE A 216 -3.03 -0.19 -0.98
N SER A 217 -3.32 -1.46 -1.26
CA SER A 217 -2.70 -2.26 -2.32
C SER A 217 -3.71 -2.60 -3.41
N SER A 218 -3.24 -2.76 -4.65
CA SER A 218 -4.02 -3.34 -5.75
C SER A 218 -3.08 -4.03 -6.73
N SER A 219 -3.60 -4.97 -7.52
CA SER A 219 -2.82 -5.67 -8.56
C SER A 219 -2.21 -4.75 -9.62
N LYS A 220 -2.78 -3.55 -9.78
CA LYS A 220 -2.33 -2.52 -10.75
C LYS A 220 -1.22 -1.62 -10.22
N ARG A 221 -0.82 -1.75 -8.95
CA ARG A 221 0.22 -0.94 -8.30
C ARG A 221 1.38 -1.82 -7.85
N ARG A 222 2.55 -1.23 -7.67
CA ARG A 222 3.79 -1.94 -7.31
C ARG A 222 3.93 -2.28 -5.82
N ASP A 223 3.09 -1.72 -4.94
CA ASP A 223 3.16 -1.98 -3.49
C ASP A 223 2.37 -3.24 -3.13
N PRO A 224 3.02 -4.28 -2.61
CA PRO A 224 2.37 -5.56 -2.32
C PRO A 224 1.55 -5.51 -1.03
N GLN A 225 0.61 -6.45 -0.91
CA GLN A 225 -0.30 -6.51 0.23
C GLN A 225 0.42 -6.68 1.57
N VAL A 226 1.53 -7.42 1.63
CA VAL A 226 2.31 -7.63 2.87
C VAL A 226 2.95 -6.32 3.39
N VAL A 227 3.37 -5.42 2.50
CA VAL A 227 3.93 -4.11 2.89
C VAL A 227 2.84 -3.19 3.41
N VAL A 228 1.68 -3.18 2.75
CA VAL A 228 0.50 -2.42 3.21
C VAL A 228 -0.05 -2.96 4.53
N LYS A 229 -0.03 -4.29 4.73
CA LYS A 229 -0.41 -4.92 6.00
C LYS A 229 0.51 -4.49 7.14
N GLU A 230 1.82 -4.40 6.91
CA GLU A 230 2.75 -3.88 7.90
C GLU A 230 2.51 -2.40 8.23
N ASN A 231 2.24 -1.55 7.23
CA ASN A 231 1.86 -0.16 7.47
C ASN A 231 0.57 -0.06 8.32
N LEU A 232 -0.42 -0.93 8.05
CA LEU A 232 -1.65 -1.01 8.86
C LEU A 232 -1.36 -1.47 10.29
N ARG A 233 -0.47 -2.45 10.49
CA ARG A 233 -0.05 -2.91 11.83
C ARG A 233 0.62 -1.78 12.61
N ARG A 234 1.51 -1.01 11.98
CA ARG A 234 2.13 0.18 12.60
C ARG A 234 1.09 1.22 13.01
N LEU A 235 0.15 1.51 12.13
CA LEU A 235 -0.96 2.40 12.43
C LEU A 235 -1.79 1.87 13.60
N ALA A 236 -2.16 0.60 13.58
CA ALA A 236 -2.96 -0.04 14.61
C ALA A 236 -2.28 0.06 15.98
N ASN A 237 -0.97 -0.22 16.06
CA ASN A 237 -0.19 -0.07 17.27
C ASN A 237 -0.15 1.38 17.78
N ALA A 238 0.03 2.35 16.88
CA ALA A 238 0.09 3.77 17.25
C ALA A 238 -1.28 4.34 17.65
N ALA A 239 -2.35 3.84 17.02
CA ALA A 239 -3.72 4.30 17.26
C ALA A 239 -4.42 3.55 18.40
N GLY A 240 -3.96 2.34 18.75
CA GLY A 240 -4.53 1.51 19.81
C GLY A 240 -5.73 0.66 19.38
N PHE A 241 -5.83 0.28 18.09
CA PHE A 241 -6.92 -0.57 17.60
C PHE A 241 -6.42 -1.96 17.16
N ASN A 242 -7.34 -2.93 17.06
CA ASN A 242 -7.04 -4.27 16.56
C ASN A 242 -7.06 -4.30 15.01
N PRO A 243 -5.94 -4.58 14.32
CA PRO A 243 -5.89 -4.62 12.86
C PRO A 243 -6.72 -5.77 12.24
N GLU A 244 -7.04 -6.82 13.01
CA GLU A 244 -7.88 -7.94 12.53
C GLU A 244 -9.38 -7.60 12.57
N ALA A 245 -9.78 -6.56 13.32
CA ALA A 245 -11.15 -6.04 13.37
C ALA A 245 -11.28 -4.71 12.57
N PHE A 246 -10.43 -4.54 11.55
CA PHE A 246 -10.38 -3.36 10.70
C PHE A 246 -11.20 -3.56 9.41
N HIS A 247 -12.16 -2.67 9.18
CA HIS A 247 -13.05 -2.68 8.02
C HIS A 247 -12.95 -1.36 7.26
N ARG A 248 -12.54 -1.45 5.99
CA ARG A 248 -12.43 -0.30 5.09
C ARG A 248 -13.54 -0.33 4.06
N VAL A 249 -14.08 0.83 3.70
CA VAL A 249 -15.03 0.95 2.58
C VAL A 249 -14.42 0.45 1.26
N LYS A 250 -15.26 -0.16 0.41
CA LYS A 250 -14.84 -0.78 -0.86
C LYS A 250 -14.68 0.21 -2.02
N ILE A 251 -15.24 1.42 -1.88
CA ILE A 251 -15.20 2.55 -2.84
C ILE A 251 -15.78 2.21 -4.22
N ASP A 252 -16.93 2.78 -4.54
CA ASP A 252 -17.53 2.78 -5.88
C ASP A 252 -17.83 4.20 -6.37
N HIS A 253 -17.45 5.21 -5.58
CA HIS A 253 -17.82 6.62 -5.78
C HIS A 253 -19.34 6.81 -5.91
N ALA A 254 -20.09 5.99 -5.17
CA ALA A 254 -21.54 5.97 -5.08
C ALA A 254 -21.99 6.41 -3.67
N ASN A 255 -23.14 5.91 -3.20
CA ASN A 255 -23.70 6.27 -1.89
C ASN A 255 -24.21 5.08 -1.06
N ALA A 256 -23.90 3.84 -1.45
CA ALA A 256 -24.27 2.67 -0.67
C ALA A 256 -23.51 2.62 0.66
N VAL A 257 -24.17 2.12 1.71
CA VAL A 257 -23.64 2.04 3.07
C VAL A 257 -23.69 0.60 3.58
N CYS A 258 -22.56 0.09 4.05
CA CYS A 258 -22.47 -1.18 4.76
C CYS A 258 -22.83 -1.00 6.24
N ILE A 259 -23.68 -1.89 6.77
CA ILE A 259 -24.06 -1.90 8.18
C ILE A 259 -23.39 -3.12 8.81
N MET A 260 -22.54 -2.91 9.82
CA MET A 260 -21.84 -4.01 10.47
C MET A 260 -22.83 -5.00 11.10
N GLY A 261 -22.59 -6.30 10.86
CA GLY A 261 -23.49 -7.39 11.27
C GLY A 261 -24.62 -7.71 10.29
N LYS A 262 -24.77 -6.97 9.18
CA LYS A 262 -25.73 -7.29 8.10
C LYS A 262 -25.01 -7.81 6.85
N THR A 263 -25.81 -8.28 5.89
CA THR A 263 -25.31 -8.67 4.57
C THR A 263 -24.58 -7.51 3.91
N GLU A 264 -23.29 -7.70 3.65
CA GLU A 264 -22.42 -6.69 3.07
C GLU A 264 -22.81 -6.44 1.59
N PRO A 265 -23.02 -5.18 1.16
CA PRO A 265 -23.16 -4.85 -0.24
C PRO A 265 -21.90 -5.21 -1.04
N HIS A 266 -22.06 -5.47 -2.35
CA HIS A 266 -20.90 -5.73 -3.22
C HIS A 266 -19.91 -4.56 -3.18
N ASN A 267 -20.45 -3.35 -3.24
CA ASN A 267 -19.74 -2.08 -3.28
C ASN A 267 -20.43 -1.09 -2.32
N TYR A 268 -19.64 -0.28 -1.63
CA TYR A 268 -20.14 0.77 -0.74
C TYR A 268 -19.06 1.81 -0.47
N ASP A 269 -19.53 3.02 -0.20
CA ASP A 269 -18.69 4.20 0.09
C ASP A 269 -18.91 4.69 1.52
N GLY A 270 -19.89 4.17 2.25
CA GLY A 270 -20.08 4.39 3.70
C GLY A 270 -20.11 3.08 4.48
N ILE A 271 -19.70 3.11 5.74
CA ILE A 271 -19.82 1.98 6.67
C ILE A 271 -20.16 2.48 8.06
N VAL A 272 -21.02 1.75 8.80
CA VAL A 272 -21.48 2.13 10.15
C VAL A 272 -21.45 0.94 11.11
N THR A 273 -21.24 1.21 12.41
CA THR A 273 -21.23 0.21 13.49
C THR A 273 -21.60 0.82 14.85
N ASP A 274 -22.22 0.03 15.72
CA ASP A 274 -22.35 0.25 17.17
C ASP A 274 -21.52 -0.76 17.99
N GLN A 275 -20.75 -1.62 17.31
CA GLN A 275 -19.93 -2.67 17.93
C GLN A 275 -18.60 -2.09 18.41
N LYS A 276 -18.27 -2.34 19.68
CA LYS A 276 -16.98 -2.00 20.28
C LYS A 276 -15.83 -2.81 19.66
N GLY A 277 -14.64 -2.23 19.63
CA GLY A 277 -13.43 -2.88 19.10
C GLY A 277 -13.38 -3.01 17.57
N VAL A 278 -14.46 -2.72 16.85
CA VAL A 278 -14.51 -2.70 15.38
C VAL A 278 -14.02 -1.34 14.87
N THR A 279 -12.99 -1.34 14.02
CA THR A 279 -12.44 -0.12 13.43
C THR A 279 -12.92 0.07 12.00
N LEU A 280 -13.60 1.17 11.75
CA LEU A 280 -14.08 1.57 10.44
C LEU A 280 -13.09 2.53 9.78
N ALA A 281 -12.90 2.43 8.47
CA ALA A 281 -12.01 3.32 7.74
C ALA A 281 -12.53 3.77 6.37
N ALA A 282 -12.32 5.05 6.08
CA ALA A 282 -12.53 5.67 4.79
C ALA A 282 -11.18 6.08 4.17
N PRO A 283 -10.81 5.57 2.99
CA PRO A 283 -9.60 5.97 2.29
C PRO A 283 -9.77 7.36 1.65
N GLY A 284 -8.67 8.11 1.62
CA GLY A 284 -8.58 9.43 1.02
C GLY A 284 -7.24 9.63 0.33
N ALA A 285 -7.28 10.23 -0.86
CA ALA A 285 -6.13 10.77 -1.56
C ALA A 285 -6.65 11.85 -2.52
N ASP A 286 -7.42 12.79 -1.94
CA ASP A 286 -8.16 13.94 -2.50
C ASP A 286 -9.66 13.87 -2.24
N CYS A 287 -10.30 12.71 -2.39
CA CYS A 287 -11.65 12.51 -1.87
C CYS A 287 -11.68 12.68 -0.35
N ILE A 288 -12.82 13.10 0.20
CA ILE A 288 -12.96 13.42 1.63
C ILE A 288 -13.19 12.11 2.41
N PRO A 289 -12.29 11.72 3.32
CA PRO A 289 -12.65 10.78 4.37
C PRO A 289 -13.50 11.52 5.40
N VAL A 290 -14.75 11.08 5.60
CA VAL A 290 -15.68 11.67 6.56
C VAL A 290 -15.87 10.68 7.70
N LEU A 291 -15.70 11.14 8.94
CA LEU A 291 -15.95 10.34 10.14
C LEU A 291 -17.21 10.85 10.84
N PHE A 292 -18.00 9.91 11.36
CA PHE A 292 -19.26 10.17 12.05
C PHE A 292 -19.21 9.51 13.44
N ALA A 293 -19.66 10.22 14.46
CA ALA A 293 -19.71 9.70 15.83
C ALA A 293 -21.00 10.18 16.51
N ASP A 294 -21.74 9.27 17.13
CA ASP A 294 -22.83 9.59 18.06
C ASP A 294 -22.39 9.15 19.48
N PRO A 295 -21.97 10.08 20.36
CA PRO A 295 -21.53 9.74 21.71
C PRO A 295 -22.68 9.29 22.63
N VAL A 296 -23.93 9.60 22.30
CA VAL A 296 -25.12 9.24 23.09
C VAL A 296 -25.49 7.78 22.82
N ARG A 297 -25.60 7.41 21.54
CA ARG A 297 -25.90 6.03 21.11
C ARG A 297 -24.67 5.13 21.06
N LYS A 298 -23.47 5.70 21.14
CA LYS A 298 -22.19 4.99 20.98
C LYS A 298 -22.14 4.24 19.66
N ALA A 299 -22.47 4.94 18.58
CA ALA A 299 -22.35 4.45 17.22
C ALA A 299 -21.37 5.33 16.44
N CYS A 300 -20.72 4.76 15.43
CA CYS A 300 -19.83 5.50 14.55
C CYS A 300 -19.94 5.05 13.10
N GLY A 301 -19.39 5.86 12.20
CA GLY A 301 -19.34 5.56 10.79
C GLY A 301 -18.15 6.23 10.10
N ALA A 302 -17.80 5.71 8.92
CA ALA A 302 -16.81 6.29 8.04
C ALA A 302 -17.36 6.30 6.60
N ALA A 303 -17.11 7.38 5.86
CA ALA A 303 -17.50 7.47 4.45
C ALA A 303 -16.41 8.07 3.57
N HIS A 304 -16.28 7.54 2.36
CA HIS A 304 -15.50 8.09 1.26
C HIS A 304 -16.38 9.01 0.41
N SER A 305 -16.19 10.32 0.52
CA SER A 305 -16.94 11.33 -0.24
C SER A 305 -16.04 11.97 -1.29
N GLY A 306 -15.95 11.33 -2.46
CA GLY A 306 -15.46 11.96 -3.68
C GLY A 306 -16.54 12.83 -4.33
N TRP A 307 -16.20 13.60 -5.38
CA TRP A 307 -17.16 14.54 -5.99
C TRP A 307 -18.50 13.90 -6.40
N LYS A 308 -18.48 12.68 -6.98
CA LYS A 308 -19.72 11.94 -7.30
C LYS A 308 -20.47 11.53 -6.05
N GLY A 309 -19.77 10.95 -5.07
CA GLY A 309 -20.36 10.54 -3.79
C GLY A 309 -20.97 11.71 -3.02
N THR A 310 -20.35 12.90 -3.07
CA THR A 310 -20.91 14.13 -2.51
C THR A 310 -22.25 14.49 -3.16
N LEU A 311 -22.32 14.51 -4.49
CA LEU A 311 -23.56 14.80 -5.22
C LEU A 311 -24.64 13.73 -5.01
N LEU A 312 -24.23 12.46 -4.85
CA LEU A 312 -25.13 11.35 -4.53
C LEU A 312 -25.50 11.27 -3.04
N GLY A 313 -24.94 12.13 -2.20
CA GLY A 313 -25.30 12.25 -0.79
C GLY A 313 -24.77 11.14 0.13
N VAL A 314 -23.60 10.54 -0.15
CA VAL A 314 -23.05 9.43 0.66
C VAL A 314 -22.92 9.78 2.16
N SER A 315 -22.55 11.02 2.49
CA SER A 315 -22.44 11.46 3.88
C SER A 315 -23.78 11.44 4.59
N MET A 316 -24.85 11.91 3.91
CA MET A 316 -26.20 11.84 4.46
C MET A 316 -26.76 10.41 4.46
N ALA A 317 -26.42 9.58 3.47
CA ALA A 317 -26.78 8.16 3.49
C ALA A 317 -26.18 7.44 4.72
N THR A 318 -24.95 7.81 5.10
CA THR A 318 -24.26 7.27 6.28
C THR A 318 -24.94 7.72 7.58
N VAL A 319 -25.28 9.02 7.69
CA VAL A 319 -26.07 9.57 8.80
C VAL A 319 -27.42 8.86 8.93
N ASN A 320 -28.14 8.69 7.81
CA ASN A 320 -29.43 8.04 7.79
C ASN A 320 -29.33 6.57 8.23
N ALA A 321 -28.27 5.86 7.82
CA ALA A 321 -28.02 4.50 8.27
C ALA A 321 -27.77 4.44 9.79
N MET A 322 -26.97 5.35 10.35
CA MET A 322 -26.78 5.43 11.81
C MET A 322 -28.09 5.69 12.56
N ALA A 323 -28.94 6.58 12.02
CA ALA A 323 -30.23 6.90 12.62
C ALA A 323 -31.21 5.72 12.53
N SER A 324 -31.33 5.07 11.37
CA SER A 324 -32.27 3.98 11.17
C SER A 324 -31.87 2.70 11.90
N GLU A 325 -30.57 2.42 11.98
CA GLU A 325 -30.05 1.16 12.53
C GLU A 325 -29.78 1.22 14.03
N TYR A 326 -29.27 2.35 14.52
CA TYR A 326 -28.84 2.49 15.91
C TYR A 326 -29.66 3.52 16.70
N GLY A 327 -30.66 4.13 16.07
CA GLY A 327 -31.52 5.14 16.71
C GLY A 327 -30.78 6.45 17.02
N CYS A 328 -29.71 6.74 16.29
CA CYS A 328 -28.95 7.98 16.41
C CYS A 328 -29.83 9.20 16.11
N ASN A 329 -29.63 10.28 16.85
CA ASN A 329 -30.30 11.54 16.59
C ASN A 329 -29.35 12.44 15.82
N MET A 330 -29.83 13.08 14.75
CA MET A 330 -29.05 13.99 13.91
C MET A 330 -28.40 15.12 14.71
N LYS A 331 -29.02 15.53 15.83
CA LYS A 331 -28.49 16.55 16.74
C LYS A 331 -27.33 16.08 17.62
N ASP A 332 -27.18 14.77 17.79
CA ASP A 332 -26.13 14.15 18.61
C ASP A 332 -24.98 13.65 17.73
N ILE A 333 -25.20 13.50 16.43
CA ILE A 333 -24.16 13.06 15.48
C ILE A 333 -23.16 14.20 15.24
N LEU A 334 -21.90 13.87 15.47
CA LEU A 334 -20.71 14.67 15.19
C LEU A 334 -20.10 14.21 13.87
N VAL A 335 -19.68 15.15 13.05
CA VAL A 335 -19.13 14.90 11.71
C VAL A 335 -17.81 15.63 11.52
N VAL A 336 -16.80 14.91 11.07
CA VAL A 336 -15.47 15.46 10.84
C VAL A 336 -15.02 15.16 9.41
N LEU A 337 -14.74 16.20 8.64
CA LEU A 337 -14.19 16.10 7.29
C LEU A 337 -12.66 16.12 7.36
N GLY A 338 -12.03 15.03 6.95
CA GLY A 338 -10.58 14.90 6.97
C GLY A 338 -9.85 15.59 5.81
N PRO A 339 -8.50 15.43 5.75
CA PRO A 339 -7.68 15.91 4.65
C PRO A 339 -8.20 15.44 3.29
N SER A 340 -8.36 16.38 2.36
CA SER A 340 -8.93 16.17 1.02
C SER A 340 -8.37 17.21 0.05
N VAL A 341 -8.70 17.18 -1.24
CA VAL A 341 -8.33 18.28 -2.13
C VAL A 341 -9.22 19.50 -1.82
N GLY A 342 -8.60 20.68 -1.71
CA GLY A 342 -9.30 21.92 -1.39
C GLY A 342 -9.70 22.73 -2.63
N PRO A 343 -10.54 23.77 -2.46
CA PRO A 343 -10.96 24.67 -3.54
C PRO A 343 -9.83 25.52 -4.13
N CYS A 344 -8.66 25.51 -3.48
CA CYS A 344 -7.42 26.10 -4.02
C CYS A 344 -6.85 25.31 -5.21
N CYS A 345 -7.10 24.00 -5.29
CA CYS A 345 -6.53 23.13 -6.31
C CYS A 345 -7.58 22.45 -7.19
N TYR A 346 -8.70 22.01 -6.60
CA TYR A 346 -9.59 21.08 -7.27
C TYR A 346 -10.39 21.74 -8.39
N LYS A 347 -10.36 21.13 -9.57
CA LYS A 347 -11.11 21.56 -10.74
C LYS A 347 -11.92 20.40 -11.32
N LEU A 348 -13.09 20.71 -11.83
CA LEU A 348 -13.91 19.78 -12.61
C LEU A 348 -14.33 20.42 -13.93
N PRO A 349 -14.77 19.63 -14.93
CA PRO A 349 -15.44 20.18 -16.09
C PRO A 349 -16.67 21.01 -15.69
N HIS A 350 -16.94 22.07 -16.46
CA HIS A 350 -18.05 22.99 -16.22
C HIS A 350 -19.40 22.30 -15.94
N GLU A 351 -19.73 21.23 -16.67
CA GLU A 351 -21.00 20.51 -16.47
C GLU A 351 -21.14 19.91 -15.07
N SER A 352 -20.08 19.36 -14.50
CA SER A 352 -20.09 18.87 -13.12
C SER A 352 -20.15 20.02 -12.12
N ALA A 353 -19.56 21.17 -12.44
CA ALA A 353 -19.57 22.36 -11.59
C ALA A 353 -20.99 22.92 -11.38
N LYS A 354 -21.88 22.81 -12.38
CA LYS A 354 -23.28 23.26 -12.28
C LYS A 354 -24.02 22.63 -11.11
N GLU A 355 -23.80 21.34 -10.87
CA GLU A 355 -24.45 20.63 -9.75
C GLU A 355 -23.99 21.16 -8.40
N PHE A 356 -22.69 21.46 -8.24
CA PHE A 356 -22.17 22.09 -7.03
C PHE A 356 -22.67 23.51 -6.84
N HIS A 357 -22.78 24.29 -7.91
CA HIS A 357 -23.33 25.65 -7.86
C HIS A 357 -24.81 25.68 -7.43
N ARG A 358 -25.60 24.66 -7.80
CA ARG A 358 -26.98 24.50 -7.33
C ARG A 358 -27.08 24.18 -5.84
N ILE A 359 -26.08 23.49 -5.28
CA ILE A 359 -26.01 23.27 -3.83
C ILE A 359 -25.75 24.61 -3.14
N ASP A 360 -24.71 25.33 -3.54
CA ASP A 360 -24.41 26.70 -3.12
C ASP A 360 -23.52 27.37 -4.16
N PRO A 361 -23.87 28.59 -4.65
CA PRO A 361 -23.01 29.34 -5.56
C PRO A 361 -21.55 29.48 -5.10
N LYS A 362 -21.31 29.54 -3.78
CA LYS A 362 -19.96 29.64 -3.19
C LYS A 362 -19.15 28.34 -3.29
N CYS A 363 -19.76 27.21 -3.65
CA CYS A 363 -19.03 25.98 -3.94
C CYS A 363 -18.22 26.06 -5.24
N VAL A 364 -18.46 27.05 -6.10
CA VAL A 364 -17.79 27.16 -7.39
C VAL A 364 -17.15 28.53 -7.59
N ARG A 365 -15.87 28.53 -7.94
CA ARG A 365 -15.11 29.74 -8.29
C ARG A 365 -14.69 29.68 -9.76
N LEU A 366 -14.82 30.81 -10.45
CA LEU A 366 -14.68 30.93 -11.91
C LEU A 366 -15.73 30.06 -12.65
N PHE A 367 -16.99 30.25 -12.29
CA PHE A 367 -18.12 29.45 -12.77
C PHE A 367 -18.14 29.34 -14.30
N ASP A 368 -17.97 30.43 -15.04
CA ASP A 368 -18.04 30.42 -16.51
C ASP A 368 -16.79 29.85 -17.22
N SER A 369 -15.77 29.39 -16.49
CA SER A 369 -14.58 28.80 -17.11
C SER A 369 -14.83 27.34 -17.52
N ALA A 370 -14.04 26.85 -18.49
CA ALA A 370 -14.10 25.43 -18.89
C ALA A 370 -13.77 24.45 -17.74
N SER A 371 -12.96 24.90 -16.76
CA SER A 371 -12.53 24.10 -15.61
C SER A 371 -12.64 24.90 -14.29
N PRO A 372 -13.86 25.12 -13.76
CA PRO A 372 -14.06 25.86 -12.53
C PRO A 372 -13.43 25.18 -11.33
N TYR A 373 -13.08 25.97 -10.32
CA TYR A 373 -12.63 25.43 -9.04
C TYR A 373 -13.83 25.02 -8.19
N ILE A 374 -13.75 23.83 -7.58
CA ILE A 374 -14.86 23.22 -6.84
C ILE A 374 -14.50 23.02 -5.37
N ASP A 375 -15.42 23.41 -4.50
CA ASP A 375 -15.37 23.15 -3.07
C ASP A 375 -16.31 22.00 -2.69
N ILE A 376 -15.79 20.77 -2.75
CA ILE A 376 -16.51 19.57 -2.35
C ILE A 376 -16.74 19.50 -0.83
N ARG A 377 -15.91 20.19 -0.04
CA ARG A 377 -16.01 20.22 1.43
C ARG A 377 -17.21 21.06 1.84
N ARG A 378 -17.32 22.27 1.29
CA ARG A 378 -18.48 23.15 1.47
C ARG A 378 -19.77 22.48 1.02
N ALA A 379 -19.75 21.81 -0.13
CA ALA A 379 -20.94 21.11 -0.63
C ALA A 379 -21.38 20.02 0.36
N THR A 380 -20.43 19.22 0.87
CA THR A 380 -20.69 18.20 1.89
C THR A 380 -21.26 18.82 3.16
N ARG A 381 -20.67 19.91 3.67
CA ARG A 381 -21.16 20.65 4.83
C ARG A 381 -22.63 21.06 4.66
N ILE A 382 -22.95 21.73 3.56
CA ILE A 382 -24.29 22.26 3.30
C ILE A 382 -25.33 21.15 3.20
N LEU A 383 -24.97 20.02 2.59
CA LEU A 383 -25.86 18.86 2.51
C LEU A 383 -26.09 18.24 3.89
N LEU A 384 -25.08 18.17 4.75
CA LEU A 384 -25.21 17.70 6.14
C LEU A 384 -26.10 18.63 6.97
N GLU A 385 -25.88 19.94 6.90
CA GLU A 385 -26.70 20.94 7.62
C GLU A 385 -28.16 20.90 7.15
N ARG A 386 -28.41 20.84 5.84
CA ARG A 386 -29.76 20.66 5.28
C ARG A 386 -30.40 19.34 5.71
N GLY A 387 -29.59 18.31 5.95
CA GLY A 387 -30.00 17.01 6.47
C GLY A 387 -30.27 16.97 7.98
N GLY A 388 -30.05 18.08 8.69
CA GLY A 388 -30.38 18.24 10.10
C GLY A 388 -29.22 18.03 11.07
N ILE A 389 -27.99 17.80 10.58
CA ILE A 389 -26.80 17.86 11.44
C ILE A 389 -26.58 19.32 11.87
N LEU A 390 -26.31 19.53 13.16
CA LEU A 390 -26.09 20.88 13.67
C LEU A 390 -24.78 21.46 13.11
N PRO A 391 -24.74 22.74 12.71
CA PRO A 391 -23.51 23.37 12.19
C PRO A 391 -22.31 23.23 13.15
N GLU A 392 -22.52 23.38 14.45
CA GLU A 392 -21.51 23.21 15.50
C GLU A 392 -20.98 21.77 15.61
N ASN A 393 -21.71 20.79 15.11
CA ASN A 393 -21.32 19.38 15.08
C ASN A 393 -20.58 19.00 13.79
N ILE A 394 -20.25 19.95 12.92
CA ILE A 394 -19.51 19.68 11.67
C ILE A 394 -18.17 20.41 11.71
N GLN A 395 -17.09 19.64 11.82
CA GLN A 395 -15.73 20.15 11.68
C GLN A 395 -15.21 19.95 10.25
N ASP A 396 -14.75 21.03 9.63
CA ASP A 396 -14.11 21.08 8.32
C ASP A 396 -13.04 22.19 8.27
N ASP A 397 -12.74 22.73 7.09
CA ASP A 397 -11.76 23.79 6.89
C ASP A 397 -12.24 25.20 7.27
N SER A 398 -13.44 25.34 7.83
CA SER A 398 -13.90 26.58 8.48
C SER A 398 -13.19 26.84 9.82
N ILE A 399 -12.55 25.82 10.42
CA ILE A 399 -11.73 25.98 11.62
C ILE A 399 -10.43 26.71 11.25
N THR A 400 -10.31 27.96 11.70
CA THR A 400 -9.16 28.83 11.41
C THR A 400 -8.00 28.67 12.38
N ASP A 401 -8.24 28.10 13.57
CA ASP A 401 -7.18 27.73 14.50
C ASP A 401 -6.33 26.61 13.88
N GLN A 402 -5.08 26.92 13.55
CA GLN A 402 -4.15 26.00 12.91
C GLN A 402 -3.85 24.76 13.75
N ASN A 403 -3.99 24.84 15.08
CA ASN A 403 -3.76 23.70 15.96
C ASN A 403 -4.94 22.72 15.99
N GLN A 404 -6.12 23.15 15.54
CA GLN A 404 -7.34 22.36 15.52
C GLN A 404 -7.77 21.98 14.10
N ASN A 405 -7.27 22.69 13.08
CA ASN A 405 -7.56 22.39 11.69
C ASN A 405 -6.87 21.09 11.26
N ILE A 406 -7.68 20.15 10.79
CA ILE A 406 -7.21 18.88 10.24
C ILE A 406 -7.64 18.67 8.78
N THR A 407 -8.41 19.60 8.21
CA THR A 407 -8.98 19.52 6.85
C THR A 407 -8.03 20.18 5.84
N PHE A 408 -6.78 19.71 5.82
CA PHE A 408 -5.73 20.23 4.95
C PHE A 408 -5.98 19.89 3.48
N CYS A 409 -5.53 20.76 2.56
CA CYS A 409 -5.49 20.44 1.13
C CYS A 409 -4.39 19.41 0.83
N THR A 410 -4.77 18.18 0.49
CA THR A 410 -3.85 17.07 0.19
C THR A 410 -2.87 17.41 -0.94
N ALA A 411 -3.33 18.12 -1.97
CA ALA A 411 -2.50 18.57 -3.08
C ALA A 411 -1.45 19.61 -2.66
N CYS A 412 -1.80 20.55 -1.78
CA CYS A 412 -0.90 21.62 -1.30
C CYS A 412 0.14 21.14 -0.28
N HIS A 413 -0.06 19.99 0.36
CA HIS A 413 0.81 19.48 1.42
C HIS A 413 1.45 18.13 1.03
N PRO A 414 2.34 18.09 0.02
CA PRO A 414 2.94 16.86 -0.48
C PRO A 414 3.77 16.10 0.55
N ASP A 415 4.33 16.79 1.55
CA ASP A 415 5.09 16.15 2.62
C ASP A 415 4.20 15.40 3.62
N LYS A 416 2.92 15.78 3.72
CA LYS A 416 1.96 15.20 4.67
C LYS A 416 0.99 14.21 4.03
N PHE A 417 0.62 14.38 2.77
CA PHE A 417 -0.46 13.59 2.16
C PHE A 417 -0.16 13.13 0.75
N TYR A 418 -0.72 11.99 0.38
CA TYR A 418 -0.86 11.59 -1.01
C TYR A 418 -1.99 12.37 -1.68
N SER A 419 -1.88 12.58 -2.99
CA SER A 419 -2.89 13.27 -3.79
C SER A 419 -2.91 12.68 -5.20
N HIS A 420 -4.04 12.10 -5.61
CA HIS A 420 -4.22 11.60 -6.97
C HIS A 420 -4.16 12.72 -8.02
N PHE A 421 -4.73 13.89 -7.70
CA PHE A 421 -4.74 15.10 -8.51
C PHE A 421 -3.32 15.60 -8.80
N ARG A 422 -2.43 15.54 -7.81
CA ARG A 422 -1.03 15.95 -7.96
C ARG A 422 -0.16 14.83 -8.56
N ASP A 423 -0.30 13.61 -8.06
CA ASP A 423 0.65 12.51 -8.29
C ASP A 423 0.21 11.57 -9.43
N GLY A 424 -0.98 11.76 -9.98
CA GLY A 424 -1.53 10.94 -11.07
C GLY A 424 -2.02 9.57 -10.59
N THR A 425 -2.02 8.59 -11.50
CA THR A 425 -2.68 7.28 -11.30
C THR A 425 -1.96 6.34 -10.32
N ASN A 426 -0.66 6.56 -10.09
CA ASN A 426 0.14 5.76 -9.18
C ASN A 426 0.40 6.55 -7.90
N PHE A 427 -0.57 6.56 -6.98
CA PHE A 427 -0.55 7.34 -5.73
C PHE A 427 -0.76 6.44 -4.51
N GLY A 428 -0.15 6.80 -3.38
CA GLY A 428 -0.42 6.15 -2.10
C GLY A 428 -1.77 6.59 -1.53
N THR A 429 -2.28 5.88 -0.53
CA THR A 429 -3.59 6.18 0.06
C THR A 429 -3.46 6.36 1.57
N GLN A 430 -3.92 7.51 2.08
CA GLN A 430 -4.16 7.73 3.51
C GLN A 430 -5.59 7.32 3.88
N ILE A 431 -5.90 7.22 5.18
CA ILE A 431 -7.26 6.89 5.66
C ILE A 431 -7.69 7.83 6.79
N GLY A 432 -9.00 8.05 6.90
CA GLY A 432 -9.64 8.36 8.17
C GLY A 432 -10.15 7.07 8.81
N PHE A 433 -9.97 6.91 10.12
CA PHE A 433 -10.48 5.75 10.85
C PHE A 433 -11.21 6.18 12.13
N ILE A 434 -12.16 5.35 12.57
CA ILE A 434 -12.89 5.51 13.84
C ILE A 434 -13.29 4.14 14.41
N SER A 435 -13.24 4.00 15.74
CA SER A 435 -13.78 2.87 16.47
C SER A 435 -14.36 3.32 17.80
N ILE A 436 -15.28 2.53 18.35
CA ILE A 436 -15.77 2.69 19.72
C ILE A 436 -14.80 1.95 20.65
N LYS A 437 -14.38 2.59 21.74
CA LYS A 437 -13.52 1.96 22.75
C LYS A 437 -14.25 0.86 23.51
N ASP A 438 -13.48 -0.11 24.00
CA ASP A 438 -13.98 -1.22 24.83
C ASP A 438 -14.54 -0.76 26.18
#